data_AF-A0A392Q201-F1
#
_entry.id   AF-A0A392Q201-F1
#
_cell.length_a   1.000
_cell.length_b   1.000
_cell.length_c   1.000
_cell.angle_alpha   90.00
_cell.angle_beta   90.00
_cell.angle_gamma   90.00
#
_symmetry.space_group_name_H-M   'P 1'
#
loop_
_entity.id
_entity.type
_entity.pdbx_description
1 polymer ?
#
loop_
_entity_poly.entity_id
_entity_poly.type
_entity_poly.pdbx_seq_one_letter_code
_entity_poly.pdbx_strand_id
1 'polypeptide(L)' 'DISVIAKIESIDSLKNLEEIIRASDGAMVARGDLGAQIPLEQVPAAQQRIVQVCRQMNKPVIVASQLLESM' A
#
# COMPACT_ATOMS: atom_id res chain seq x y z
N ASP A 1 3.47 23.00 6.55
CA ASP A 1 2.86 21.95 5.73
C ASP A 1 2.94 20.59 6.38
N ILE A 2 1.93 19.77 6.13
CA ILE A 2 1.79 18.39 6.62
C ILE A 2 1.56 17.51 5.40
N SER A 3 2.32 16.42 5.27
CA SER A 3 2.13 15.43 4.21
C SER A 3 1.11 14.35 4.62
N VAL A 4 0.30 13.91 3.66
CA VAL A 4 -0.73 12.89 3.82
C VAL A 4 -0.32 11.59 3.14
N ILE A 5 -0.24 10.51 3.91
CA ILE A 5 0.09 9.16 3.42
C ILE A 5 -1.17 8.29 3.43
N ALA A 6 -1.60 7.82 2.26
CA ALA A 6 -2.74 6.91 2.17
C ALA A 6 -2.36 5.50 2.62
N LYS A 7 -3.11 4.94 3.56
CA LYS A 7 -2.96 3.53 3.96
C LYS A 7 -3.74 2.64 2.99
N ILE A 8 -3.02 1.81 2.24
CA ILE A 8 -3.60 0.87 1.28
C ILE A 8 -3.82 -0.46 2.00
N GLU A 9 -5.06 -0.70 2.42
CA GLU A 9 -5.41 -1.79 3.34
C GLU A 9 -6.63 -2.64 2.93
N SER A 10 -7.35 -2.29 1.87
CA SER A 10 -8.61 -2.94 1.50
C SER A 10 -8.68 -3.29 0.01
N ILE A 11 -9.63 -4.17 -0.35
CA ILE A 11 -9.87 -4.50 -1.76
C ILE A 11 -10.27 -3.24 -2.55
N ASP A 12 -11.06 -2.35 -1.95
CA ASP A 12 -11.50 -1.13 -2.63
C ASP A 12 -10.37 -0.12 -2.80
N SER A 13 -9.41 -0.05 -1.88
CA SER A 13 -8.21 0.77 -2.09
C SER A 13 -7.31 0.21 -3.20
N LEU A 14 -7.30 -1.11 -3.43
CA LEU A 14 -6.62 -1.72 -4.58
C LEU A 14 -7.33 -1.40 -5.92
N LYS A 15 -8.67 -1.37 -5.92
CA LYS A 15 -9.46 -0.99 -7.11
C LYS A 15 -9.24 0.46 -7.50
N ASN A 16 -9.22 1.36 -6.51
CA ASN A 16 -9.09 2.81 -6.70
C ASN A 16 -7.66 3.33 -6.51
N LEU A 17 -6.67 2.42 -6.61
CA LEU A 17 -5.29 2.68 -6.20
C LEU A 17 -4.72 3.96 -6.84
N GLU A 18 -4.80 4.08 -8.17
CA GLU A 18 -4.21 5.21 -8.89
C GLU A 18 -4.82 6.56 -8.50
N GLU A 19 -6.13 6.61 -8.26
CA GLU A 19 -6.82 7.84 -7.83
C GLU A 19 -6.39 8.24 -6.42
N ILE A 20 -6.33 7.28 -5.50
CA ILE A 20 -5.87 7.49 -4.12
C ILE A 20 -4.41 7.96 -4.13
N ILE A 21 -3.54 7.28 -4.86
CA ILE A 21 -2.13 7.67 -4.97
C ILE A 21 -2.03 9.08 -5.55
N ARG A 22 -2.78 9.41 -6.60
CA ARG A 22 -2.78 10.75 -7.21
C ARG A 22 -3.22 11.85 -6.25
N ALA A 23 -4.17 11.58 -5.36
CA ALA A 23 -4.69 12.53 -4.37
C ALA A 23 -3.83 12.66 -3.10
N SER A 24 -2.88 11.75 -2.85
CA SER A 24 -2.08 11.69 -1.62
C SER A 24 -0.64 12.15 -1.83
N ASP A 25 0.11 12.49 -0.78
CA ASP A 25 1.55 12.79 -0.92
C ASP A 25 2.40 11.52 -0.99
N GLY A 26 1.85 10.39 -0.56
CA GLY A 26 2.50 9.08 -0.62
C GLY A 26 1.55 7.96 -0.18
N ALA A 27 2.10 6.76 -0.02
CA ALA A 27 1.33 5.58 0.37
C ALA A 27 2.01 4.71 1.41
N MET A 28 1.22 3.93 2.13
CA MET A 28 1.66 2.85 3.00
C MET A 28 0.97 1.55 2.58
N VAL A 29 1.74 0.51 2.29
CA VAL A 29 1.24 -0.85 2.11
C VAL A 29 1.06 -1.47 3.50
N ALA A 30 -0.19 -1.60 3.95
CA ALA A 30 -0.50 -2.22 5.24
C ALA A 30 -0.72 -3.72 5.05
N ARG A 31 0.37 -4.51 5.09
CA ARG A 31 0.32 -5.94 4.77
C ARG A 31 -0.57 -6.76 5.70
N GLY A 32 -0.59 -6.46 7.00
CA GLY A 32 -1.45 -7.15 7.96
C GLY A 32 -2.93 -6.94 7.66
N ASP A 33 -3.33 -5.69 7.41
CA ASP A 33 -4.71 -5.35 7.07
C ASP A 33 -5.11 -5.90 5.69
N LEU A 34 -4.22 -5.79 4.69
CA LEU A 34 -4.44 -6.41 3.37
C LEU A 34 -4.57 -7.94 3.49
N GLY A 35 -3.73 -8.60 4.29
CA GLY A 35 -3.78 -10.03 4.52
C GLY A 35 -5.05 -10.51 5.22
N ALA A 36 -5.80 -9.61 5.87
CA ALA A 36 -7.13 -9.91 6.40
C ALA A 36 -8.24 -9.79 5.32
N GLN A 37 -7.96 -9.12 4.20
CA GLN A 37 -8.94 -8.82 3.14
C GLN A 37 -8.74 -9.69 1.90
N ILE A 38 -7.50 -10.06 1.58
CA ILE A 38 -7.13 -10.89 0.44
C ILE A 38 -6.31 -12.10 0.90
N PRO A 39 -6.29 -13.21 0.13
CA PRO A 39 -5.44 -14.36 0.46
C PRO A 39 -3.97 -13.94 0.64
N LEU A 40 -3.29 -14.52 1.64
CA LEU A 40 -1.94 -14.13 2.02
C LEU A 40 -0.94 -14.24 0.87
N GLU A 41 -1.10 -15.24 0.01
CA GLU A 41 -0.32 -15.46 -1.19
C GLU A 41 -0.48 -14.35 -2.25
N GLN A 42 -1.56 -13.57 -2.19
CA GLN A 42 -1.80 -12.43 -3.09
C GLN A 42 -1.21 -11.11 -2.56
N VAL A 43 -0.92 -11.03 -1.26
CA VAL A 43 -0.36 -9.81 -0.63
C VAL A 43 0.95 -9.37 -1.29
N PRO A 44 1.92 -10.25 -1.63
CA PRO A 44 3.14 -9.84 -2.34
C PRO A 44 2.87 -9.19 -3.70
N ALA A 45 1.93 -9.73 -4.48
CA ALA A 45 1.57 -9.17 -5.78
C ALA A 45 0.86 -7.81 -5.63
N ALA A 46 -0.05 -7.68 -4.66
CA ALA A 46 -0.70 -6.42 -4.34
C ALA A 46 0.33 -5.36 -3.89
N GLN A 47 1.26 -5.70 -3.00
CA GLN A 47 2.36 -4.83 -2.60
C GLN A 47 3.17 -4.35 -3.80
N GLN A 48 3.60 -5.27 -4.68
CA GLN A 48 4.39 -4.92 -5.85
C GLN A 48 3.65 -3.91 -6.74
N ARG A 49 2.36 -4.13 -6.98
CA ARG A 49 1.50 -3.20 -7.73
C ARG A 49 1.47 -1.81 -7.07
N ILE A 50 1.25 -1.74 -5.76
CA ILE A 50 1.22 -0.46 -5.02
C ILE A 50 2.55 0.28 -5.15
N VAL A 51 3.67 -0.42 -4.94
CA VAL A 51 5.01 0.15 -5.06
C VAL A 51 5.28 0.66 -6.48
N GLN A 52 4.90 -0.11 -7.51
CA GLN A 52 5.08 0.29 -8.91
C GLN A 52 4.29 1.55 -9.26
N VAL A 53 3.01 1.64 -8.86
CA VAL A 53 2.18 2.83 -9.11
C VAL A 53 2.77 4.06 -8.41
N CYS A 54 3.18 3.94 -7.15
CA CYS A 54 3.80 5.04 -6.41
C CYS A 54 5.09 5.52 -7.10
N ARG A 55 5.95 4.59 -7.54
CA ARG A 55 7.18 4.92 -8.27
C ARG A 55 6.91 5.62 -9.61
N GLN A 56 5.92 5.16 -10.37
CA GLN A 56 5.53 5.80 -11.64
C GLN A 56 5.04 7.24 -11.44
N MET A 57 4.43 7.52 -10.29
CA MET A 57 3.94 8.85 -9.93
C MET A 57 4.94 9.69 -9.12
N ASN A 58 6.17 9.20 -8.92
CA ASN A 58 7.20 9.82 -8.06
C ASN A 58 6.73 10.10 -6.63
N LYS A 59 5.90 9.22 -6.06
CA LYS A 59 5.41 9.33 -4.69
C LYS A 59 6.10 8.33 -3.75
N PRO A 60 6.50 8.75 -2.54
CA PRO A 60 7.08 7.85 -1.54
C PRO A 60 6.08 6.74 -1.17
N VAL A 61 6.63 5.56 -0.90
CA VAL A 61 5.86 4.40 -0.46
C VAL A 61 6.55 3.71 0.71
N ILE A 62 5.78 3.37 1.74
CA ILE A 62 6.23 2.64 2.93
C ILE A 62 5.62 1.24 2.89
N VAL A 63 6.42 0.20 3.11
CA VAL A 63 5.90 -1.14 3.37
C VAL A 63 5.85 -1.36 4.87
N ALA A 64 4.67 -1.60 5.42
CA ALA A 64 4.43 -1.68 6.85
C ALA A 64 3.90 -3.05 7.29
N SER A 65 4.06 -3.33 8.59
CA SER A 65 3.66 -4.55 9.32
C SER A 65 4.36 -5.84 8.86
N GLN A 66 4.45 -6.83 9.76
CA GLN A 66 4.89 -8.21 9.49
C GLN A 66 6.29 -8.32 8.83
N LEU A 67 7.18 -7.36 9.06
CA LEU A 67 8.54 -7.37 8.48
C LEU A 67 9.47 -8.29 9.27
N LEU A 68 9.45 -8.14 10.60
CA LEU A 68 10.33 -8.84 11.54
C LEU A 68 9.51 -9.26 12.77
N GLU A 69 8.38 -9.93 12.55
CA GLU A 69 7.36 -10.19 13.58
C GLU A 69 7.87 -11.08 14.74
N SER A 70 8.92 -11.86 14.51
CA SER A 70 9.54 -12.74 15.50
C SER A 70 10.85 -12.22 16.09
N MET A 71 11.33 -11.03 15.68
CA MET A 71 12.50 -10.40 16.30
C MET A 71 12.09 -9.71 17.61
#